data_AF-A0A7W1YUC7-F1
#
_entry.id   AF-A0A7W1YUC7-F1
#
_cell.length_a   1.000
_cell.length_b   1.000
_cell.length_c   1.000
_cell.angle_alpha   90.00
_cell.angle_beta   90.00
_cell.angle_gamma   90.00
#
_symmetry.space_group_name_H-M   'P 1'
#
loop_
_entity.id
_entity.type
_entity.pdbx_description
1 polymer ?
#
loop_
_entity_poly.entity_id
_entity_poly.type
_entity_poly.pdbx_seq_one_letter_code
_entity_poly.pdbx_strand_id
1 'polypeptide(L)'
;SCLLLGGEELLEHCEQRLGVKAGATTPDGTFTLEDVECIAACTDAPCLQVNYRYFLNVTPDEVDALFDDLAAGRRADEVPDHGILTRVRQRVDAGRWSGHGGDDLAVPPGQVR
;
A
#
# COMPACT_ATOMS: atom_id res chain seq x y z
N SER A 1 0.10 1.45 17.55
CA SER A 1 1.49 1.45 17.07
C SER A 1 1.73 2.70 16.24
N CYS A 2 1.06 2.87 15.08
CA CYS A 2 1.21 4.06 14.22
C CYS A 2 1.05 5.38 14.98
N LEU A 3 0.00 5.53 15.80
CA LEU A 3 -0.18 6.73 16.63
C LEU A 3 1.04 7.08 17.50
N LEU A 4 1.73 6.10 18.06
CA LEU A 4 2.91 6.34 18.91
C LEU A 4 4.19 6.60 18.10
N LEU A 5 4.20 6.27 16.82
CA LEU A 5 5.38 6.30 15.94
C LEU A 5 5.29 7.38 14.86
N GLY A 6 4.36 8.34 15.00
CA GLY A 6 4.26 9.46 14.08
C GLY A 6 3.17 9.32 13.01
N GLY A 7 2.14 8.51 13.25
CA GLY A 7 1.08 8.25 12.26
C GLY A 7 0.20 9.46 11.96
N GLU A 8 -0.07 10.29 12.97
CA GLU A 8 -0.84 11.54 12.78
C GLU A 8 -0.02 12.54 11.95
N GLU A 9 1.26 12.68 12.26
CA GLU A 9 2.19 13.54 11.53
C GLU A 9 2.37 13.08 10.07
N LEU A 10 2.38 11.76 9.83
CA LEU A 10 2.41 11.20 8.48
C LEU A 10 1.11 11.51 7.72
N LEU A 11 -0.06 11.43 8.38
CA LEU A 11 -1.34 11.82 7.78
C LEU A 11 -1.36 13.31 7.44
N GLU A 12 -0.93 14.18 8.36
CA GLU A 12 -0.82 15.62 8.12
C GLU A 12 0.12 15.95 6.95
N HIS A 13 1.24 15.24 6.84
CA HIS A 13 2.15 15.37 5.69
C HIS A 13 1.45 14.98 4.37
N CYS A 14 0.73 13.87 4.34
CA CYS A 14 -0.06 13.45 3.18
C CYS A 14 -1.12 14.50 2.79
N GLU A 15 -1.82 15.07 3.78
CA GLU A 15 -2.80 16.14 3.54
C GLU A 15 -2.15 17.38 2.92
N GLN A 16 -0.99 17.79 3.42
CA GLN A 16 -0.24 18.93 2.89
C GLN A 16 0.26 18.67 1.47
N ARG A 17 0.80 17.47 1.21
CA ARG A 17 1.34 17.08 -0.09
C ARG A 17 0.28 16.99 -1.18
N LEU A 18 -0.90 16.45 -0.85
CA LEU A 18 -2.01 16.27 -1.79
C LEU A 18 -2.94 17.49 -1.86
N GLY A 19 -2.86 18.41 -0.89
CA GLY A 19 -3.71 19.59 -0.82
C GLY A 19 -5.18 19.28 -0.50
N VAL A 20 -5.45 18.13 0.12
CA VAL A 20 -6.79 17.69 0.54
C VAL A 20 -6.76 17.20 1.99
N LYS A 21 -7.91 17.18 2.65
CA LYS A 21 -8.05 16.59 3.98
C LYS A 21 -8.43 15.12 3.90
N ALA A 22 -8.14 14.37 4.97
CA ALA A 22 -8.65 13.00 5.11
C ALA A 22 -10.17 12.96 4.91
N GLY A 23 -10.64 11.97 4.15
CA GLY A 23 -12.01 11.83 3.69
C GLY A 23 -12.33 12.53 2.36
N ALA A 24 -11.34 13.11 1.68
CA ALA A 24 -11.53 13.78 0.39
C ALA A 24 -10.65 13.20 -0.73
N THR A 25 -11.06 13.50 -1.95
CA THR A 25 -10.35 13.14 -3.19
C THR A 25 -9.73 14.37 -3.83
N THR A 26 -8.55 14.24 -4.41
CA THR A 26 -7.87 15.29 -5.16
C THR A 26 -8.71 15.74 -6.37
N PRO A 27 -8.60 17.01 -6.82
CA PRO A 27 -9.43 17.53 -7.91
C PRO A 27 -9.29 16.81 -9.26
N ASP A 28 -8.15 16.17 -9.50
CA ASP A 28 -7.88 15.35 -10.68
C ASP A 28 -8.47 13.93 -10.57
N GLY A 29 -9.00 13.56 -9.39
CA GLY A 29 -9.59 12.25 -9.13
C GLY A 29 -8.56 11.13 -8.88
N THR A 30 -7.26 11.45 -8.82
CA THR A 30 -6.20 10.43 -8.74
C THR A 30 -6.07 9.81 -7.36
N PHE A 31 -6.16 10.62 -6.30
CA PHE A 31 -5.95 10.16 -4.93
C PHE A 31 -7.16 10.45 -4.05
N THR A 32 -7.59 9.45 -3.30
CA THR A 32 -8.48 9.62 -2.14
C THR A 32 -7.67 9.33 -0.89
N LEU A 33 -7.61 10.29 0.04
CA LEU A 33 -6.94 10.12 1.31
C LEU A 33 -7.97 9.77 2.37
N GLU A 34 -7.79 8.64 3.05
CA GLU A 34 -8.67 8.20 4.14
C GLU A 34 -7.85 8.06 5.42
N ASP A 35 -8.36 8.63 6.51
CA ASP A 35 -7.91 8.29 7.85
C ASP A 35 -8.62 7.00 8.28
N VAL A 36 -7.85 6.04 8.77
CA VAL A 36 -8.34 4.70 9.08
C VAL A 36 -7.84 4.22 10.42
N GLU A 37 -8.65 3.36 11.03
CA GLU A 37 -8.27 2.63 12.23
C GLU A 37 -7.19 1.57 11.93
N CYS A 38 -6.82 0.82 12.97
CA CYS A 38 -5.77 -0.19 12.90
C CYS A 38 -5.91 -1.17 11.71
N ILE A 39 -4.88 -1.20 10.85
CA ILE A 39 -4.74 -2.14 9.72
C ILE A 39 -3.92 -3.39 10.05
N ALA A 40 -3.73 -3.70 11.33
CA ALA A 40 -3.04 -4.91 11.84
C ALA A 40 -1.57 -5.12 11.41
N ALA A 41 -0.85 -4.06 10.99
CA ALA A 41 0.58 -4.11 10.67
C ALA A 41 1.46 -3.47 11.76
N CYS A 42 1.14 -3.75 13.03
CA CYS A 42 1.73 -3.06 14.18
C CYS A 42 3.26 -3.18 14.31
N THR A 43 3.84 -4.29 13.84
CA THR A 43 5.28 -4.57 13.91
C THR A 43 6.10 -3.66 13.00
N ASP A 44 5.49 -3.16 11.92
CA ASP A 44 6.16 -2.36 10.90
C ASP A 44 5.46 -0.99 10.70
N ALA A 45 5.08 -0.37 11.81
CA ALA A 45 4.50 0.96 11.83
C ALA A 45 5.59 2.06 11.74
N PRO A 46 5.28 3.26 11.21
CA PRO A 46 4.01 3.67 10.60
C PRO A 46 3.74 2.96 9.27
N CYS A 47 2.47 2.68 9.01
CA CYS A 47 2.05 1.94 7.82
C CYS A 47 0.79 2.54 7.23
N LEU A 48 0.64 2.37 5.91
CA LEU A 48 -0.54 2.78 5.15
C LEU A 48 -0.87 1.75 4.08
N GLN A 49 -2.02 1.93 3.45
CA GLN A 49 -2.48 1.06 2.38
C GLN A 49 -2.90 1.87 1.16
N VAL A 50 -2.47 1.42 -0.03
CA VAL A 50 -2.99 1.91 -1.32
C VAL A 50 -3.58 0.73 -2.06
N ASN A 51 -4.88 0.76 -2.36
CA ASN A 51 -5.57 -0.29 -3.12
C ASN A 51 -5.24 -1.72 -2.63
N TYR A 52 -5.33 -1.97 -1.32
CA TYR A 52 -4.99 -3.25 -0.68
C TYR A 52 -3.52 -3.68 -0.75
N ARG A 53 -2.59 -2.75 -0.97
CA ARG A 53 -1.14 -2.98 -0.83
C ARG A 53 -0.62 -2.26 0.40
N TYR A 54 0.04 -3.01 1.27
CA TYR A 54 0.66 -2.48 2.47
C TYR A 54 1.98 -1.82 2.12
N PHE A 55 2.16 -0.61 2.64
CA PHE A 55 3.43 0.08 2.70
C PHE A 55 3.78 0.20 4.18
N LEU A 56 4.97 -0.30 4.53
CA LEU A 56 5.39 -0.58 5.89
C LEU A 56 6.62 0.26 6.24
N ASN A 57 6.79 0.61 7.52
CA ASN A 57 7.88 1.46 8.02
C ASN A 57 8.03 2.79 7.24
N VAL A 58 6.89 3.39 6.86
CA VAL A 58 6.83 4.51 5.92
C VAL A 58 7.30 5.80 6.59
N THR A 59 8.21 6.48 5.91
CA THR A 59 8.64 7.85 6.22
C THR A 59 7.96 8.88 5.30
N PRO A 60 7.93 10.19 5.67
CA PRO A 60 7.38 11.23 4.80
C PRO A 60 8.01 11.27 3.39
N ASP A 61 9.33 11.14 3.29
CA ASP A 61 10.03 11.13 1.99
C ASP A 61 9.63 9.92 1.13
N GLU A 62 9.44 8.75 1.75
CA GLU A 62 8.97 7.55 1.06
C GLU A 62 7.51 7.68 0.58
N VAL A 63 6.67 8.40 1.32
CA VAL A 63 5.28 8.65 0.90
C VAL A 63 5.21 9.62 -0.27
N ASP A 64 6.06 10.64 -0.28
CA ASP A 64 6.16 11.57 -1.41
C ASP A 64 6.62 10.84 -2.68
N ALA A 65 7.66 10.01 -2.56
CA ALA A 65 8.12 9.16 -3.65
C ALA A 65 7.04 8.18 -4.12
N LEU A 66 6.25 7.62 -3.20
CA LEU A 66 5.12 6.75 -3.51
C LEU A 66 4.04 7.49 -4.32
N PHE A 67 3.66 8.71 -3.92
CA PHE A 67 2.69 9.51 -4.69
C PHE A 67 3.20 9.81 -6.10
N ASP A 68 4.47 10.20 -6.24
CA ASP A 68 5.07 10.48 -7.54
C ASP A 68 5.15 9.23 -8.43
N ASP A 69 5.44 8.06 -7.85
CA ASP A 69 5.45 6.78 -8.55
C ASP A 69 4.06 6.37 -9.03
N LEU A 70 3.04 6.53 -8.18
CA LEU A 70 1.65 6.20 -8.49
C LEU A 70 1.08 7.12 -9.56
N ALA A 71 1.28 8.44 -9.42
CA ALA A 71 0.82 9.42 -10.41
C ALA A 71 1.46 9.22 -11.78
N ALA A 72 2.71 8.72 -11.82
CA ALA A 72 3.41 8.40 -13.06
C ALA A 72 3.15 6.97 -13.58
N GLY A 73 2.34 6.16 -12.88
CA GLY A 73 2.04 4.77 -13.24
C GLY A 73 3.23 3.80 -13.12
N ARG A 74 4.32 4.19 -12.44
CA ARG A 74 5.54 3.36 -12.29
C ARG A 74 5.32 2.09 -11.46
N ARG A 75 4.22 2.04 -10.71
CA ARG A 75 3.86 0.93 -9.82
C ARG A 75 2.60 0.16 -10.24
N ALA A 76 2.14 0.32 -11.49
CA ALA A 76 0.90 -0.33 -11.96
C ALA A 76 0.89 -1.88 -11.82
N ASP A 77 2.07 -2.52 -11.87
CA ASP A 77 2.20 -3.97 -11.67
C ASP A 77 2.05 -4.40 -10.20
N GLU A 78 2.39 -3.50 -9.26
CA GLU A 78 2.35 -3.74 -7.81
C GLU A 78 1.01 -3.27 -7.21
N VAL A 79 0.61 -2.06 -7.56
CA VAL A 79 -0.59 -1.34 -7.10
C VAL A 79 -1.53 -1.16 -8.30
N PRO A 80 -2.55 -2.03 -8.45
CA PRO A 80 -3.53 -1.88 -9.53
C PRO A 80 -4.47 -0.72 -9.25
N ASP A 81 -5.02 -0.12 -10.33
CA ASP A 81 -5.88 1.08 -10.27
C ASP A 81 -7.10 0.93 -9.34
N HIS A 82 -7.69 -0.28 -9.23
CA HIS A 82 -8.80 -0.56 -8.31
C HIS A 82 -9.11 -2.06 -8.19
N GLY A 83 -9.65 -2.48 -7.03
CA GLY A 83 -10.59 -3.61 -6.89
C GLY A 83 -10.13 -5.03 -7.27
N ILE A 84 -8.89 -5.24 -7.71
CA ILE A 84 -8.36 -6.58 -8.00
C ILE A 84 -7.50 -7.05 -6.84
N LEU A 85 -8.13 -7.78 -5.90
CA LEU A 85 -7.45 -8.45 -4.80
C LEU A 85 -6.44 -9.50 -5.30
N THR A 86 -6.65 -10.07 -6.50
CA THR A 86 -5.97 -11.29 -6.94
C THR A 86 -5.24 -11.14 -8.29
N ARG A 87 -4.35 -10.14 -8.43
CA ARG A 87 -3.32 -10.16 -9.49
C ARG A 87 -1.89 -10.32 -8.96
N VAL A 88 -1.66 -9.99 -7.69
CA VAL A 88 -0.34 -10.07 -7.06
C VAL A 88 -0.29 -11.28 -6.14
N ARG A 89 0.37 -12.35 -6.58
CA ARG A 89 0.79 -13.42 -5.68
C ARG A 89 1.91 -12.85 -4.83
N GLN A 90 1.71 -12.74 -3.51
CA GLN A 90 2.81 -12.35 -2.62
C GLN A 90 3.97 -13.31 -2.84
N ARG A 91 5.09 -12.78 -3.36
CA ARG A 91 6.35 -13.50 -3.42
C ARG A 91 6.95 -13.45 -2.03
N VAL A 92 6.70 -14.50 -1.26
CA VAL A 92 7.34 -14.72 0.03
C VAL A 92 8.64 -15.45 -0.25
N ASP A 93 9.77 -14.88 0.16
CA ASP A 93 11.07 -15.55 0.05
C ASP A 93 11.03 -16.92 0.75
N ALA A 94 11.75 -17.90 0.23
CA ALA A 94 11.76 -19.26 0.79
C ALA A 94 12.14 -19.28 2.28
N GLY A 95 12.99 -18.35 2.74
CA GLY A 95 13.36 -18.20 4.15
C GLY A 95 12.32 -17.50 5.04
N ARG A 96 11.26 -16.95 4.45
CA ARG A 96 10.15 -16.25 5.14
C ARG A 96 8.83 -17.01 5.02
N TRP A 97 8.83 -18.19 4.39
CA TRP A 97 7.64 -19.02 4.18
C TRP A 97 7.33 -19.86 5.41
N SER A 98 6.21 -19.57 6.07
CA SER A 98 5.77 -20.29 7.28
C SER A 98 4.75 -21.40 6.98
N GLY A 99 5.00 -22.23 5.97
CA GLY A 99 4.11 -23.33 5.55
C GLY A 99 4.86 -24.52 4.92
N HIS A 100 4.14 -25.59 4.56
CA HIS A 100 4.72 -26.67 3.74
C HIS A 100 5.06 -26.10 2.35
N GLY A 101 6.26 -26.42 1.85
CA GLY A 101 6.86 -25.76 0.69
C GLY A 101 6.05 -25.87 -0.61
N GLY A 102 5.90 -24.74 -1.28
CA GLY A 102 6.34 -24.53 -2.68
C GLY A 102 5.72 -25.29 -3.86
N ASP A 103 4.92 -26.35 -3.66
CA ASP A 103 4.67 -27.28 -4.78
C ASP A 103 3.44 -26.93 -5.64
N ASP A 104 2.58 -26.01 -5.20
CA ASP A 104 1.37 -25.56 -5.91
C ASP A 104 1.60 -24.28 -6.78
N LEU A 105 2.82 -24.06 -7.26
CA LEU A 105 3.23 -22.82 -7.93
C LEU A 105 3.09 -22.80 -9.46
N ALA A 106 2.74 -23.92 -10.11
CA ALA A 106 2.58 -23.96 -11.57
C ALA A 106 1.12 -23.73 -12.00
N VAL A 107 0.65 -22.47 -11.94
CA VAL A 107 -0.53 -22.05 -12.72
C VAL A 107 -0.02 -21.22 -13.91
N PRO A 108 -0.28 -21.63 -15.16
CA PRO A 108 0.17 -20.87 -16.33
C PRO A 108 -0.50 -19.48 -16.39
N PRO A 109 0.18 -18.48 -16.96
CA PRO A 109 -0.34 -17.12 -17.06
C PRO A 109 -1.66 -17.11 -17.85
N GLY A 110 -2.68 -16.45 -17.30
CA GLY A 110 -3.99 -16.24 -17.95
C GLY A 110 -5.16 -17.03 -17.39
N GLN A 111 -4.96 -17.87 -16.36
CA GLN A 111 -6.05 -18.61 -15.74
C GLN A 111 -6.39 -18.06 -14.35
N VAL A 112 -7.55 -17.41 -14.24
CA VAL A 112 -8.19 -17.06 -12.98
C VAL A 112 -8.91 -18.31 -12.47
N ARG A 113 -8.68 -18.71 -11.21
CA ARG A 113 -9.59 -19.61 -10.50
C ARG A 113 -10.65 -18.77 -9.79
#